data_AF-A0A091LJQ9-F1
#
_entry.id   AF-A0A091LJQ9-F1
#
_cell.length_a   1.000
_cell.length_b   1.000
_cell.length_c   1.000
_cell.angle_alpha   90.00
_cell.angle_beta   90.00
_cell.angle_gamma   90.00
#
_symmetry.space_group_name_H-M   'P 1'
#
loop_
_entity.id
_entity.type
_entity.pdbx_description
1 polymer ?
#
loop_
_entity_poly.entity_id
_entity_poly.type
_entity_poly.pdbx_seq_one_letter_code
_entity_poly.pdbx_strand_id
1 'polypeptide(L)'
;GVTLRPDVYGDRGLQIYYNVSDNKTWEGLVTTLRTFLTAYTPAAQHLNVNCTSDTYFIQDTFDGPNKTKLSCKFTSDTLQNCSGITDPTFGFPEGKPCFIIKMNRIIKFFPGNGTAPRVDCTYVGDESRPLEVDYYPVNGTFNLHYFPYYGKKAQPSYSNPLVAVKFLNITRNVELKIVCKIIGAGITFDNVHDPYEGKVEFKLKIED
;
A
#
# COMPACT_ATOMS: atom_id res chain seq x y z
N GLY A 1 4.34 -10.88 4.60
CA GLY A 1 4.38 -10.53 3.17
C GLY A 1 3.86 -9.13 2.93
N VAL A 2 4.52 -8.38 2.05
CA VAL A 2 4.15 -7.04 1.58
C VAL A 2 4.10 -7.04 0.06
N THR A 3 3.17 -6.29 -0.51
CA THR A 3 2.98 -6.19 -1.96
C THR A 3 2.84 -4.73 -2.37
N LEU A 4 3.24 -4.41 -3.61
CA LEU A 4 3.15 -3.08 -4.19
C LEU A 4 2.24 -3.09 -5.43
N ARG A 5 1.62 -1.95 -5.75
CA ARG A 5 0.92 -1.68 -7.01
C ARG A 5 1.38 -0.33 -7.59
N PRO A 6 1.52 -0.19 -8.92
CA PRO A 6 1.35 -1.21 -9.95
C PRO A 6 2.45 -2.29 -9.88
N ASP A 7 2.09 -3.55 -10.12
CA ASP A 7 2.97 -4.72 -10.01
C ASP A 7 3.42 -5.27 -11.36
N VAL A 8 4.31 -4.53 -12.02
CA VAL A 8 4.96 -5.00 -13.26
C VAL A 8 6.23 -5.78 -12.90
N TYR A 9 6.33 -7.01 -13.38
CA TYR A 9 7.48 -7.89 -13.14
C TYR A 9 8.38 -7.93 -14.37
N GLY A 10 9.68 -7.74 -14.14
CA GLY A 10 10.73 -7.90 -15.14
C GLY A 10 11.67 -9.03 -14.76
N ASP A 11 12.95 -8.91 -15.13
CA ASP A 11 13.95 -9.91 -14.73
C ASP A 11 14.29 -9.79 -13.24
N ARG A 12 14.07 -10.90 -12.52
CA ARG A 12 14.35 -11.07 -11.08
C ARG A 12 13.65 -10.06 -10.16
N GLY A 13 12.40 -9.68 -10.43
CA GLY A 13 11.56 -8.94 -9.48
C GLY A 13 10.66 -7.89 -10.11
N LEU A 14 10.15 -6.98 -9.26
CA LEU A 14 9.35 -5.84 -9.69
C LEU A 14 10.22 -4.80 -10.43
N GLN A 15 9.75 -4.37 -11.58
CA GLN A 15 10.45 -3.46 -12.48
C GLN A 15 9.46 -2.50 -13.14
N ILE A 16 9.50 -1.23 -12.74
CA ILE A 16 8.62 -0.17 -13.26
C ILE A 16 9.46 0.84 -14.02
N TYR A 17 9.50 0.70 -15.35
CA TYR A 17 10.19 1.64 -16.25
C TYR A 17 9.18 2.32 -17.13
N TYR A 18 9.25 3.64 -17.22
CA TYR A 18 8.37 4.42 -18.08
C TYR A 18 9.01 5.75 -18.47
N ASN A 19 8.48 6.36 -19.52
CA ASN A 19 8.90 7.64 -20.05
C ASN A 19 7.80 8.68 -19.81
N VAL A 20 8.11 9.84 -19.24
CA VAL A 20 7.11 10.86 -18.90
C VAL A 20 6.44 11.45 -20.15
N SER A 21 7.18 11.55 -21.26
CA SER A 21 6.70 12.12 -22.54
C SER A 21 5.90 11.12 -23.38
N ASP A 22 6.10 9.81 -23.20
CA ASP A 22 5.34 8.77 -23.92
C ASP A 22 4.27 8.14 -23.03
N ASN A 23 3.02 8.58 -23.23
CA ASN A 23 1.87 8.11 -22.48
C ASN A 23 1.64 6.58 -22.56
N LYS A 24 2.05 5.93 -23.65
CA LYS A 24 1.87 4.49 -23.84
C LYS A 24 2.69 3.69 -22.83
N THR A 25 3.75 4.27 -22.27
CA THR A 25 4.63 3.60 -21.32
C THR A 25 4.06 3.55 -19.90
N TRP A 26 3.18 4.47 -19.53
CA TRP A 26 2.60 4.54 -18.17
C TRP A 26 1.07 4.36 -18.12
N GLU A 27 0.36 4.41 -19.25
CA GLU A 27 -1.10 4.20 -19.28
C GLU A 27 -1.51 2.85 -18.68
N GLY A 28 -0.74 1.79 -18.94
CA GLY A 28 -0.95 0.47 -18.34
C GLY A 28 -0.78 0.49 -16.81
N LEU A 29 0.21 1.22 -16.31
CA LEU A 29 0.48 1.38 -14.87
C LEU A 29 -0.69 2.08 -14.16
N VAL A 30 -1.17 3.16 -14.76
CA VAL A 30 -2.35 3.91 -14.30
C VAL A 30 -3.59 3.03 -14.31
N THR A 31 -3.81 2.26 -15.39
CA THR A 31 -4.96 1.37 -15.51
C THR A 31 -4.96 0.29 -14.43
N THR A 32 -3.80 -0.30 -14.12
CA THR A 32 -3.65 -1.26 -13.01
C THR A 32 -4.00 -0.63 -11.66
N LEU A 33 -3.55 0.59 -11.38
CA LEU A 33 -3.90 1.30 -10.15
C LEU A 33 -5.41 1.60 -10.04
N ARG A 34 -6.01 2.14 -11.10
CA ARG A 34 -7.46 2.42 -11.12
C ARG A 34 -8.27 1.14 -10.90
N THR A 35 -7.90 0.07 -11.61
CA THR A 35 -8.58 -1.23 -11.52
C THR A 35 -8.48 -1.79 -10.11
N PHE A 36 -7.28 -1.74 -9.51
CA PHE A 36 -7.06 -2.16 -8.13
C PHE A 36 -7.91 -1.38 -7.12
N LEU A 37 -8.05 -0.06 -7.32
CA LEU A 37 -8.80 0.83 -6.42
C LEU A 37 -10.33 0.73 -6.56
N THR A 38 -10.86 0.03 -7.56
CA THR A 38 -12.33 -0.19 -7.70
C THR A 38 -12.96 -0.84 -6.46
N ALA A 39 -12.23 -1.74 -5.80
CA ALA A 39 -12.65 -2.42 -4.57
C ALA A 39 -12.66 -1.50 -3.32
N TYR A 40 -12.13 -0.27 -3.45
CA TYR A 40 -12.01 0.73 -2.39
C TYR A 40 -12.91 1.94 -2.63
N THR A 41 -13.84 1.85 -3.58
CA THR A 41 -14.86 2.89 -3.77
C THR A 41 -15.86 2.90 -2.59
N PRO A 42 -16.50 4.04 -2.27
CA PRO A 42 -17.54 4.09 -1.25
C PRO A 42 -18.66 3.08 -1.47
N ALA A 43 -19.02 2.84 -2.73
CA ALA A 43 -20.01 1.82 -3.12
C ALA A 43 -19.52 0.40 -2.82
N ALA A 44 -18.26 0.06 -3.13
CA ALA A 44 -17.68 -1.25 -2.78
C ALA A 44 -17.57 -1.45 -1.26
N GLN A 45 -17.41 -0.36 -0.49
CA GLN A 45 -17.25 -0.37 0.96
C GLN A 45 -18.59 -0.25 1.74
N HIS A 46 -19.74 -0.32 1.09
CA HIS A 46 -21.05 -0.05 1.74
C HIS A 46 -21.40 -0.98 2.91
N LEU A 47 -20.91 -2.23 2.92
CA LEU A 47 -21.12 -3.21 4.00
C LEU A 47 -20.20 -3.01 5.21
N ASN A 48 -19.14 -2.24 5.05
CA ASN A 48 -18.15 -2.00 6.10
C ASN A 48 -18.59 -0.83 6.99
N VAL A 49 -18.09 -0.76 8.21
CA VAL A 49 -18.44 0.28 9.19
C VAL A 49 -17.33 1.31 9.31
N ASN A 50 -17.68 2.54 9.72
CA ASN A 50 -16.68 3.55 10.03
C ASN A 50 -16.05 3.20 11.39
N CYS A 51 -14.73 3.02 11.40
CA CYS A 51 -13.97 2.79 12.62
C CYS A 51 -13.19 4.06 12.96
N THR A 52 -13.33 4.56 14.19
CA THR A 52 -12.69 5.79 14.66
C THR A 52 -11.69 5.55 15.78
N SER A 53 -11.58 4.31 16.27
CA SER A 53 -10.58 3.94 17.26
C SER A 53 -9.20 3.82 16.63
N ASP A 54 -8.16 4.20 17.37
CA ASP A 54 -6.76 3.93 17.04
C ASP A 54 -6.24 2.64 17.68
N THR A 55 -7.14 1.78 18.19
CA THR A 55 -6.83 0.50 18.83
C THR A 55 -7.27 -0.70 17.98
N TYR A 56 -6.82 -1.89 18.37
CA TYR A 56 -7.31 -3.14 17.76
C TYR A 56 -8.83 -3.25 17.84
N PHE A 57 -9.45 -3.66 16.73
CA PHE A 57 -10.88 -3.91 16.65
C PHE A 57 -11.21 -5.35 17.08
N ILE A 58 -11.15 -5.56 18.39
CA ILE A 58 -11.47 -6.85 19.02
C ILE A 58 -12.98 -7.06 19.00
N GLN A 59 -13.41 -8.22 18.53
CA GLN A 59 -14.81 -8.60 18.41
C GLN A 59 -14.97 -10.01 18.94
N ASP A 60 -15.80 -10.20 19.96
CA ASP A 60 -16.09 -11.51 20.54
C ASP A 60 -17.41 -12.10 20.01
N THR A 61 -18.30 -11.23 19.54
CA THR A 61 -19.61 -11.55 18.97
C THR A 61 -19.62 -11.51 17.44
N PHE A 62 -20.77 -11.81 16.85
CA PHE A 62 -21.03 -11.84 15.40
C PHE A 62 -22.22 -10.94 15.07
N ASP A 63 -22.04 -9.64 15.29
CA ASP A 63 -23.10 -8.63 15.21
C ASP A 63 -23.30 -8.07 13.80
N GLY A 64 -22.47 -8.48 12.85
CA GLY A 64 -22.59 -8.12 11.44
C GLY A 64 -23.69 -8.90 10.70
N PRO A 65 -24.02 -8.47 9.48
CA PRO A 65 -25.00 -9.14 8.63
C PRO A 65 -24.68 -10.64 8.47
N ASN A 66 -25.70 -11.49 8.43
CA ASN A 66 -25.54 -12.94 8.30
C ASN A 66 -24.65 -13.59 9.40
N LYS A 67 -24.68 -13.06 10.63
CA LYS A 67 -23.87 -13.55 11.76
C LYS A 67 -22.37 -13.54 11.44
N THR A 68 -21.91 -12.42 10.87
CA THR A 68 -20.50 -12.15 10.59
C THR A 68 -19.93 -11.15 11.60
N LYS A 69 -18.61 -10.95 11.57
CA LYS A 69 -17.92 -9.86 12.25
C LYS A 69 -17.88 -8.64 11.33
N LEU A 70 -17.89 -7.46 11.93
CA LEU A 70 -17.80 -6.19 11.22
C LEU A 70 -16.39 -5.97 10.67
N SER A 71 -16.28 -5.21 9.59
CA SER A 71 -15.01 -4.79 8.99
C SER A 71 -14.98 -3.28 8.85
N CYS A 72 -13.81 -2.67 9.04
CA CYS A 72 -13.64 -1.23 8.92
C CYS A 72 -13.57 -0.81 7.44
N LYS A 73 -14.18 0.33 7.12
CA LYS A 73 -14.06 0.93 5.79
C LYS A 73 -12.62 1.38 5.54
N PHE A 74 -12.13 1.13 4.33
CA PHE A 74 -10.99 1.85 3.76
C PHE A 74 -11.41 2.32 2.37
N THR A 75 -11.45 3.62 2.16
CA THR A 75 -11.88 4.22 0.90
C THR A 75 -10.72 4.90 0.19
N SER A 76 -10.75 4.93 -1.14
CA SER A 76 -9.63 5.42 -1.96
C SER A 76 -9.25 6.88 -1.68
N ASP A 77 -10.18 7.72 -1.24
CA ASP A 77 -9.93 9.11 -0.81
C ASP A 77 -8.95 9.22 0.37
N THR A 78 -8.80 8.16 1.18
CA THR A 78 -7.79 8.08 2.25
C THR A 78 -6.36 8.19 1.68
N LEU A 79 -6.16 7.82 0.41
CA LEU A 79 -4.89 7.95 -0.30
C LEU A 79 -4.64 9.34 -0.90
N GLN A 80 -5.55 10.29 -0.66
CA GLN A 80 -5.42 11.71 -1.02
C GLN A 80 -4.97 11.92 -2.47
N ASN A 81 -3.82 12.57 -2.70
CA ASN A 81 -3.28 12.87 -4.04
C ASN A 81 -2.98 11.61 -4.87
N CYS A 82 -2.87 10.43 -4.23
CA CYS A 82 -2.66 9.15 -4.88
C CYS A 82 -3.94 8.30 -4.99
N SER A 83 -5.12 8.90 -4.77
CA SER A 83 -6.41 8.21 -4.83
C SER A 83 -6.93 7.95 -6.24
N GLY A 84 -6.41 8.65 -7.25
CA GLY A 84 -6.99 8.66 -8.60
C GLY A 84 -8.20 9.60 -8.75
N ILE A 85 -8.60 10.32 -7.70
CA ILE A 85 -9.77 11.22 -7.71
C ILE A 85 -9.38 12.60 -8.26
N THR A 86 -8.39 13.25 -7.63
CA THR A 86 -7.89 14.57 -8.05
C THR A 86 -6.93 14.46 -9.22
N ASP A 87 -6.01 13.51 -9.14
CA ASP A 87 -5.09 13.15 -10.21
C ASP A 87 -5.36 11.72 -10.67
N PRO A 88 -6.06 11.52 -11.81
CA PRO A 88 -6.37 10.19 -12.30
C PRO A 88 -5.15 9.48 -12.90
N THR A 89 -4.01 10.18 -13.07
CA THR A 89 -2.76 9.65 -13.62
C THR A 89 -1.73 9.30 -12.55
N PHE A 90 -2.06 9.46 -11.26
CA PHE A 90 -1.21 9.05 -10.13
C PHE A 90 0.23 9.59 -10.19
N GLY A 91 0.43 10.78 -10.77
CA GLY A 91 1.70 11.48 -10.85
C GLY A 91 2.70 10.91 -11.84
N PHE A 92 2.31 9.92 -12.65
CA PHE A 92 3.20 9.34 -13.66
C PHE A 92 3.72 10.40 -14.66
N PRO A 93 2.87 11.26 -15.27
CA PRO A 93 3.33 12.25 -16.25
C PRO A 93 4.27 13.33 -15.67
N GLU A 94 4.18 13.60 -14.37
CA GLU A 94 5.04 14.58 -13.69
C GLU A 94 6.43 14.02 -13.34
N GLY A 95 6.64 12.71 -13.51
CA GLY A 95 7.81 12.02 -12.99
C GLY A 95 7.79 11.88 -11.47
N LYS A 96 6.60 11.98 -10.86
CA LYS A 96 6.35 11.92 -9.41
C LYS A 96 5.31 10.84 -9.11
N PRO A 97 5.57 9.56 -9.44
CA PRO A 97 4.55 8.52 -9.41
C PRO A 97 4.11 8.17 -7.97
N CYS A 98 2.89 7.67 -7.85
CA CYS A 98 2.37 7.04 -6.64
C CYS A 98 2.47 5.51 -6.73
N PHE A 99 2.89 4.89 -5.64
CA PHE A 99 2.85 3.44 -5.47
C PHE A 99 2.01 3.08 -4.25
N ILE A 100 1.23 2.00 -4.34
CA ILE A 100 0.38 1.54 -3.25
C ILE A 100 0.99 0.32 -2.58
N ILE A 101 1.29 0.44 -1.29
CA ILE A 101 1.78 -0.63 -0.43
C ILE A 101 0.60 -1.29 0.28
N LYS A 102 0.56 -2.62 0.22
CA LYS A 102 -0.46 -3.45 0.87
C LYS A 102 0.19 -4.57 1.66
N MET A 103 -0.11 -4.65 2.95
CA MET A 103 0.27 -5.79 3.79
C MET A 103 -0.57 -7.04 3.45
N ASN A 104 0.01 -8.22 3.60
CA ASN A 104 -0.78 -9.46 3.59
C ASN A 104 -1.55 -9.60 4.89
N ARG A 105 -2.84 -9.95 4.80
CA ARG A 105 -3.69 -10.18 5.97
C ARG A 105 -3.47 -11.59 6.51
N ILE A 106 -3.30 -11.71 7.83
CA ILE A 106 -3.10 -12.97 8.55
C ILE A 106 -4.18 -13.06 9.63
N ILE A 107 -4.82 -14.22 9.76
CA ILE A 107 -5.86 -14.43 10.77
C ILE A 107 -5.25 -14.25 12.16
N LYS A 108 -5.90 -13.46 13.02
CA LYS A 108 -5.47 -13.22 14.42
C LYS A 108 -4.05 -12.62 14.56
N PHE A 109 -3.59 -11.88 13.56
CA PHE A 109 -2.34 -11.13 13.63
C PHE A 109 -2.54 -9.72 14.22
N PHE A 110 -1.66 -9.34 15.13
CA PHE A 110 -1.67 -8.07 15.87
C PHE A 110 -0.35 -7.33 15.63
N PRO A 111 -0.25 -6.48 14.59
CA PRO A 111 0.98 -5.78 14.28
C PRO A 111 1.28 -4.70 15.30
N GLY A 112 2.56 -4.46 15.57
CA GLY A 112 3.03 -3.21 16.17
C GLY A 112 2.82 -3.07 17.68
N ASN A 113 2.35 -4.12 18.37
CA ASN A 113 2.17 -4.16 19.83
C ASN A 113 1.48 -2.90 20.41
N GLY A 114 0.35 -2.51 19.82
CA GLY A 114 -0.40 -1.30 20.21
C GLY A 114 0.06 0.00 19.54
N THR A 115 1.07 -0.04 18.66
CA THR A 115 1.45 1.09 17.79
C THR A 115 1.16 0.75 16.33
N ALA A 116 0.55 1.67 15.58
CA ALA A 116 0.27 1.46 14.16
C ALA A 116 1.57 1.24 13.37
N PRO A 117 1.75 0.11 12.65
CA PRO A 117 2.92 -0.08 11.80
C PRO A 117 2.90 0.93 10.65
N ARG A 118 4.08 1.37 10.20
CA ARG A 118 4.21 2.36 9.12
C ARG A 118 5.07 1.87 7.97
N VAL A 119 4.83 2.40 6.78
CA VAL A 119 5.69 2.22 5.62
C VAL A 119 6.90 3.15 5.74
N ASP A 120 8.07 2.64 5.35
CA ASP A 120 9.30 3.40 5.23
C ASP A 120 10.04 2.97 3.96
N CYS A 121 10.14 3.88 2.98
CA CYS A 121 10.79 3.62 1.70
C CYS A 121 12.16 4.31 1.61
N THR A 122 13.17 3.56 1.18
CA THR A 122 14.57 4.00 1.09
C THR A 122 15.24 3.43 -0.15
N TYR A 123 16.42 3.94 -0.51
CA TYR A 123 17.26 3.33 -1.55
C TYR A 123 17.93 2.06 -1.03
N VAL A 124 17.94 1.02 -1.85
CA VAL A 124 18.66 -0.22 -1.53
C VAL A 124 20.16 0.05 -1.53
N GLY A 125 20.83 -0.22 -0.40
CA GLY A 125 22.28 -0.08 -0.25
C GLY A 125 22.77 1.34 0.05
N ASP A 126 21.88 2.33 0.12
CA ASP A 126 22.20 3.70 0.52
C ASP A 126 21.04 4.29 1.35
N GLU A 127 20.89 3.79 2.57
CA GLU A 127 19.88 4.28 3.52
C GLU A 127 20.23 5.68 4.07
N SER A 128 21.47 6.15 3.84
CA SER A 128 21.93 7.47 4.27
C SER A 128 21.39 8.60 3.39
N ARG A 129 21.13 8.31 2.11
CA ARG A 129 20.52 9.24 1.17
C ARG A 129 19.00 9.24 1.36
N PRO A 130 18.41 10.35 1.85
CA PRO A 130 16.98 10.40 2.04
C PRO A 130 16.26 10.28 0.70
N LEU A 131 15.22 9.46 0.67
CA LEU A 131 14.29 9.40 -0.44
C LEU A 131 13.16 10.41 -0.15
N GLU A 132 12.99 11.40 -1.02
CA GLU A 132 11.97 12.43 -0.85
C GLU A 132 10.58 11.89 -1.25
N VAL A 133 9.81 11.47 -0.26
CA VAL A 133 8.47 10.88 -0.44
C VAL A 133 7.46 11.46 0.54
N ASP A 134 6.22 11.58 0.06
CA ASP A 134 5.03 11.77 0.89
C ASP A 134 4.29 10.44 1.05
N TYR A 135 3.68 10.26 2.21
CA TYR A 135 2.85 9.08 2.52
C TYR A 135 1.39 9.46 2.73
N TYR A 136 0.48 8.65 2.19
CA TYR A 136 -0.96 8.80 2.39
C TYR A 136 -1.58 7.47 2.88
N PRO A 137 -2.26 7.42 4.04
CA PRO A 137 -2.48 8.53 4.97
C PRO A 137 -1.18 9.08 5.57
N VAL A 138 -1.25 10.27 6.18
CA VAL A 138 -0.08 10.95 6.80
C VAL A 138 0.64 9.98 7.74
N ASN A 139 1.97 10.03 7.74
CA ASN A 139 2.89 9.08 8.43
C ASN A 139 2.94 7.66 7.84
N GLY A 140 2.16 7.35 6.80
CA GLY A 140 2.21 6.06 6.11
C GLY A 140 1.81 4.88 6.99
N THR A 141 0.90 5.10 7.94
CA THR A 141 0.52 4.10 8.95
C THR A 141 -0.66 3.24 8.52
N PHE A 142 -0.67 1.98 8.93
CA PHE A 142 -1.86 1.13 8.92
C PHE A 142 -2.52 1.18 10.30
N ASN A 143 -3.67 1.87 10.41
CA ASN A 143 -4.36 2.03 11.70
C ASN A 143 -4.72 0.66 12.32
N LEU A 144 -4.66 0.57 13.66
CA LEU A 144 -4.88 -0.66 14.39
C LEU A 144 -6.32 -1.19 14.31
N HIS A 145 -7.32 -0.35 14.02
CA HIS A 145 -8.70 -0.82 13.90
C HIS A 145 -8.93 -1.79 12.73
N TYR A 146 -8.01 -1.85 11.76
CA TYR A 146 -8.05 -2.86 10.71
C TYR A 146 -7.62 -4.25 11.22
N PHE A 147 -7.11 -4.36 12.44
CA PHE A 147 -6.58 -5.60 13.02
C PHE A 147 -7.32 -6.00 14.30
N PRO A 148 -7.43 -7.30 14.60
CA PRO A 148 -6.97 -8.43 13.79
C PRO A 148 -7.95 -8.76 12.65
N TYR A 149 -7.43 -9.36 11.59
CA TYR A 149 -8.27 -10.02 10.58
C TYR A 149 -8.82 -11.34 11.14
N TYR A 150 -10.12 -11.58 11.00
CA TYR A 150 -10.79 -12.79 11.50
C TYR A 150 -11.03 -13.87 10.44
N GLY A 151 -10.54 -13.66 9.21
CA GLY A 151 -10.71 -14.60 8.11
C GLY A 151 -11.93 -14.29 7.23
N LYS A 152 -11.91 -14.78 6.00
CA LYS A 152 -12.90 -14.42 4.95
C LYS A 152 -14.32 -14.84 5.31
N LYS A 153 -14.48 -15.93 6.08
CA LYS A 153 -15.79 -16.37 6.56
C LYS A 153 -16.36 -15.42 7.62
N ALA A 154 -15.52 -14.96 8.55
CA ALA A 154 -15.95 -14.08 9.62
C ALA A 154 -16.10 -12.63 9.13
N GLN A 155 -15.26 -12.18 8.20
CA GLN A 155 -15.25 -10.82 7.67
C GLN A 155 -15.21 -10.87 6.13
N PRO A 156 -16.34 -11.16 5.46
CA PRO A 156 -16.38 -11.37 4.01
C PRO A 156 -16.08 -10.10 3.20
N SER A 157 -16.45 -8.93 3.73
CA SER A 157 -16.26 -7.62 3.11
C SER A 157 -14.97 -6.91 3.54
N TYR A 158 -14.10 -7.57 4.30
CA TYR A 158 -12.83 -6.99 4.75
C TYR A 158 -11.95 -6.57 3.57
N SER A 159 -11.54 -5.31 3.59
CA SER A 159 -10.51 -4.75 2.72
C SER A 159 -9.25 -4.47 3.52
N ASN A 160 -8.09 -4.77 2.93
CA ASN A 160 -6.80 -4.45 3.54
C ASN A 160 -6.63 -2.92 3.57
N PRO A 161 -6.15 -2.32 4.67
CA PRO A 161 -5.71 -0.93 4.62
C PRO A 161 -4.53 -0.79 3.65
N LEU A 162 -4.45 0.37 3.02
CA LEU A 162 -3.45 0.72 2.02
C LEU A 162 -2.64 1.92 2.48
N VAL A 163 -1.40 2.02 2.00
CA VAL A 163 -0.60 3.23 2.10
C VAL A 163 -0.08 3.57 0.71
N ALA A 164 -0.31 4.80 0.26
CA ALA A 164 0.31 5.31 -0.95
C ALA A 164 1.62 6.03 -0.60
N VAL A 165 2.62 5.84 -1.46
CA VAL A 165 3.93 6.48 -1.41
C VAL A 165 4.06 7.32 -2.66
N LYS A 166 4.07 8.64 -2.50
CA LYS A 166 4.24 9.63 -3.58
C LYS A 166 5.70 10.06 -3.62
N PHE A 167 6.36 9.82 -4.74
CA PHE A 167 7.73 10.29 -4.96
C PHE A 167 7.69 11.78 -5.29
N LEU A 168 8.43 12.60 -4.53
CA LEU A 168 8.49 14.04 -4.73
C LEU A 168 9.67 14.46 -5.60
N ASN A 169 10.80 13.76 -5.43
CA ASN A 169 12.02 13.96 -6.17
C ASN A 169 12.70 12.60 -6.43
N ILE A 170 13.01 12.32 -7.69
CA ILE A 170 13.65 11.07 -8.12
C ILE A 170 14.56 11.37 -9.30
N THR A 171 15.77 10.82 -9.28
CA THR A 171 16.74 11.00 -10.37
C THR A 171 16.23 10.33 -11.65
N ARG A 172 16.07 11.12 -12.72
CA ARG A 172 15.63 10.63 -14.04
C ARG A 172 16.76 9.94 -14.80
N ASN A 173 16.39 9.14 -15.80
CA ASN A 173 17.26 8.43 -16.74
C ASN A 173 18.27 7.46 -16.10
N VAL A 174 18.07 7.10 -14.82
CA VAL A 174 18.89 6.13 -14.07
C VAL A 174 18.00 5.06 -13.47
N GLU A 175 18.47 3.81 -13.47
CA GLU A 175 17.80 2.72 -12.75
C GLU A 175 18.10 2.83 -11.25
N LEU A 176 17.05 2.93 -10.44
CA LEU A 176 17.11 3.02 -8.99
C LEU A 176 16.49 1.76 -8.39
N LYS A 177 17.08 1.26 -7.30
CA LYS A 177 16.51 0.17 -6.49
C LYS A 177 15.95 0.75 -5.21
N ILE A 178 14.66 0.54 -4.98
CA ILE A 178 13.94 1.06 -3.83
C ILE A 178 13.40 -0.11 -3.01
N VAL A 179 13.49 0.02 -1.69
CA VAL A 179 12.87 -0.91 -0.74
C VAL A 179 11.86 -0.15 0.11
N CYS A 180 10.65 -0.68 0.23
CA CYS A 180 9.64 -0.19 1.17
C CYS A 180 9.43 -1.24 2.25
N LYS A 181 9.79 -0.90 3.49
CA LYS A 181 9.70 -1.76 4.67
C LYS A 181 8.47 -1.39 5.51
N ILE A 182 7.93 -2.35 6.24
CA ILE A 182 6.93 -2.10 7.27
C ILE A 182 7.62 -2.05 8.63
N ILE A 183 7.65 -0.88 9.23
CA ILE A 183 8.25 -0.63 10.54
C ILE A 183 7.16 -0.82 11.59
N GLY A 184 7.35 -1.81 12.47
CA GLY A 184 6.47 -2.08 13.60
C GLY A 184 6.95 -3.26 14.42
N ALA A 185 6.64 -3.26 15.72
CA ALA A 185 6.97 -4.37 16.60
C ALA A 185 6.37 -5.70 16.09
N GLY A 186 7.19 -6.76 16.08
CA GLY A 186 6.79 -8.08 15.60
C GLY A 186 6.74 -8.26 14.08
N ILE A 187 7.26 -7.29 13.31
CA ILE A 187 7.37 -7.38 11.85
C ILE A 187 8.85 -7.47 11.47
N THR A 188 9.22 -8.57 10.82
CA THR A 188 10.57 -8.88 10.33
C THR A 188 10.68 -8.58 8.84
N PHE A 189 11.88 -8.21 8.38
CA PHE A 189 12.19 -7.91 6.98
C PHE A 189 13.61 -8.32 6.56
N ASP A 190 14.25 -9.16 7.37
CA ASP A 190 15.62 -9.66 7.26
C ASP A 190 15.71 -11.07 6.65
N ASN A 191 14.57 -11.67 6.28
CA ASN A 191 14.52 -12.98 5.65
C ASN A 191 15.16 -12.95 4.25
N VAL A 192 16.31 -13.63 4.11
CA VAL A 192 17.07 -13.71 2.85
C VAL A 192 16.43 -14.63 1.81
N HIS A 193 15.51 -15.51 2.22
CA HIS A 193 14.83 -16.46 1.35
C HIS A 193 13.46 -15.94 0.88
N ASP A 194 12.87 -14.97 1.58
CA ASP A 194 11.63 -14.31 1.18
C ASP A 194 11.86 -12.79 1.05
N PRO A 195 12.13 -12.28 -0.17
CA PRO A 195 12.34 -10.86 -0.41
C PRO A 195 11.07 -10.01 -0.23
N TYR A 196 9.91 -10.64 0.04
CA TYR A 196 8.64 -9.97 0.27
C TYR A 196 8.15 -10.06 1.72
N GLU A 197 8.93 -10.65 2.64
CA GLU A 197 8.61 -10.67 4.07
C GLU A 197 8.86 -9.29 4.70
N GLY A 198 7.81 -8.62 5.18
CA GLY A 198 7.88 -7.30 5.82
C GLY A 198 8.43 -6.15 4.97
N LYS A 199 8.88 -6.42 3.75
CA LYS A 199 9.37 -5.43 2.78
C LYS A 199 8.93 -5.76 1.37
N VAL A 200 9.08 -4.81 0.46
CA VAL A 200 8.98 -5.03 -0.99
C VAL A 200 10.06 -4.21 -1.68
N GLU A 201 10.82 -4.86 -2.56
CA GLU A 201 11.88 -4.24 -3.36
C GLU A 201 11.43 -4.14 -4.82
N PHE A 202 11.75 -3.02 -5.47
CA PHE A 202 11.44 -2.81 -6.88
C PHE A 202 12.48 -1.91 -7.54
N LYS A 203 12.66 -2.12 -8.85
CA LYS A 203 13.46 -1.25 -9.71
C LYS A 203 12.56 -0.18 -10.32
N LEU A 204 13.03 1.06 -10.32
CA LEU A 204 12.36 2.22 -10.90
C LEU A 204 13.31 2.93 -11.86
N LYS A 205 12.82 3.25 -13.05
CA LYS A 205 13.51 4.12 -14.02
C LYS A 205 12.46 5.03 -14.65
N ILE A 206 12.69 6.33 -14.57
CA ILE A 206 11.82 7.35 -15.16
C ILE A 206 12.63 8.07 -16.23
N GLU A 207 12.19 7.97 -17.48
CA GLU A 207 12.85 8.56 -18.66
C GLU A 207 12.13 9.85 -19.10
N ASP A 208 12.87 10.72 -19.80
CA ASP A 208 12.35 11.96 -20.38
C ASP A 208 11.74 11.77 -21.77
#